data_AF-A0A5C4RKN5-F1
#
_entry.id   AF-A0A5C4RKN5-F1
#
_cell.length_a   1.000
_cell.length_b   1.000
_cell.length_c   1.000
_cell.angle_alpha   90.00
_cell.angle_beta   90.00
_cell.angle_gamma   90.00
#
_symmetry.space_group_name_H-M   'P 1'
#
loop_
_entity.id
_entity.type
_entity.pdbx_description
1 polymer ?
#
loop_
_entity_poly.entity_id
_entity_poly.type
_entity_poly.pdbx_seq_one_letter_code
_entity_poly.pdbx_strand_id
1 'polypeptide(L)'
;MSEESQRIKKPSSGYATDHFYDGAWHRAVKFVEGSVEFFDVYDVIFEGITYQSPPILVSENLIIVPIAKDEVAWNSKIEIYGAIGSGESEKIFSDGDAIRPFAGELDVSNPQEPLVIFGGGNVSRFSNYTASINGVEYGGLITDPERNSISLLRPIEDGKLMVFGKTETGKNVIVFEIETEGENKPLNGWVEFHDVATCILFRSGDLTGFANSYELRYEGTSTRNYRGLSPTHIRYENIGHHIRTEVELWAYWQDKPDGVLLFKGRYNGSAVKNNKRCSLDGKK
;
A
#
# COMPACT_ATOMS: atom_id res chain seq x y z
N MET A 1 45.54 -17.13 14.21
CA MET A 1 44.28 -17.43 13.49
C MET A 1 43.51 -16.13 13.45
N SER A 2 43.48 -15.46 12.31
CA SER A 2 42.71 -14.22 12.16
C SER A 2 41.24 -14.59 12.04
N GLU A 3 40.43 -14.07 12.96
CA GLU A 3 38.98 -14.11 12.89
C GLU A 3 38.53 -13.49 11.56
N GLU A 4 38.21 -14.33 10.58
CA GLU A 4 37.26 -13.94 9.55
C GLU A 4 35.98 -13.60 10.30
N SER A 5 35.74 -12.31 10.52
CA SER A 5 34.40 -11.78 10.77
C SER A 5 33.46 -12.53 9.84
N GLN A 6 32.60 -13.38 10.40
CA GLN A 6 31.60 -14.09 9.63
C GLN A 6 30.74 -13.02 8.97
N ARG A 7 31.06 -12.70 7.72
CA ARG A 7 30.32 -11.74 6.94
C ARG A 7 28.90 -12.27 6.87
N ILE A 8 27.98 -11.58 7.56
CA ILE A 8 26.57 -11.94 7.59
C ILE A 8 26.13 -12.14 6.14
N LYS A 9 25.51 -13.28 5.86
CA LYS A 9 25.07 -13.63 4.51
C LYS A 9 23.69 -13.06 4.26
N LYS A 10 23.49 -12.53 3.05
CA LYS A 10 22.17 -12.06 2.59
C LYS A 10 21.12 -13.16 2.75
N PRO A 11 19.93 -12.86 3.29
CA PRO A 11 18.87 -13.83 3.42
C PRO A 11 18.42 -14.32 2.04
N SER A 12 18.32 -15.64 1.90
CA SER A 12 17.82 -16.32 0.72
C SER A 12 16.89 -17.46 1.13
N SER A 13 16.05 -17.92 0.20
CA SER A 13 15.25 -19.14 0.38
C SER A 13 14.31 -19.07 1.60
N GLY A 14 13.37 -18.13 1.61
CA GLY A 14 12.35 -18.01 2.65
C GLY A 14 11.07 -18.81 2.38
N TYR A 15 10.22 -18.96 3.40
CA TYR A 15 8.84 -19.45 3.25
C TYR A 15 7.89 -18.72 4.20
N ALA A 16 6.63 -18.58 3.79
CA ALA A 16 5.57 -18.05 4.63
C ALA A 16 5.14 -19.11 5.67
N THR A 17 5.00 -18.69 6.93
CA THR A 17 4.56 -19.51 8.06
C THR A 17 3.64 -18.68 8.97
N ASP A 18 3.00 -19.33 9.92
CA ASP A 18 2.32 -18.65 11.01
C ASP A 18 3.26 -18.51 12.21
N HIS A 19 3.17 -17.39 12.93
CA HIS A 19 3.95 -17.13 14.13
C HIS A 19 3.13 -16.34 15.15
N PHE A 20 3.32 -16.62 16.43
CA PHE A 20 2.61 -15.91 17.50
C PHE A 20 3.47 -14.74 17.99
N TYR A 21 2.98 -13.52 17.76
CA TYR A 21 3.68 -12.28 18.05
C TYR A 21 2.69 -11.24 18.59
N ASP A 22 3.11 -10.46 19.59
CA ASP A 22 2.31 -9.39 20.21
C ASP A 22 0.86 -9.78 20.58
N GLY A 23 0.68 -10.98 21.13
CA GLY A 23 -0.62 -11.46 21.59
C GLY A 23 -1.57 -11.97 20.51
N ALA A 24 -1.16 -11.99 19.23
CA ALA A 24 -1.95 -12.50 18.12
C ALA A 24 -1.14 -13.47 17.23
N TRP A 25 -1.85 -14.25 16.41
CA TRP A 25 -1.21 -15.02 15.34
C TRP A 25 -1.02 -14.13 14.13
N HIS A 26 0.18 -14.10 13.58
CA HIS A 26 0.55 -13.37 12.38
C HIS A 26 1.00 -14.33 11.29
N ARG A 27 0.90 -13.89 10.03
CA ARG A 27 1.77 -14.45 8.99
C ARG A 27 3.18 -13.93 9.21
N ALA A 28 4.16 -14.75 8.84
CA ALA A 28 5.57 -14.42 8.96
C ALA A 28 6.34 -15.06 7.81
N VAL A 29 7.51 -14.53 7.50
CA VAL A 29 8.42 -15.13 6.53
C VAL A 29 9.68 -15.55 7.26
N LYS A 30 9.95 -16.85 7.23
CA LYS A 30 11.16 -17.45 7.82
C LYS A 30 12.19 -17.71 6.75
N PHE A 31 13.41 -17.22 6.95
CA PHE A 31 14.53 -17.46 6.04
C PHE A 31 15.34 -18.67 6.51
N VAL A 32 15.60 -19.62 5.61
CA VAL A 32 16.40 -20.82 5.93
C VAL A 32 17.89 -20.63 5.65
N GLU A 33 18.24 -19.62 4.86
CA GLU A 33 19.61 -19.28 4.49
C GLU A 33 19.85 -17.77 4.69
N GLY A 34 21.09 -17.42 5.06
CA GLY A 34 21.46 -16.06 5.41
C GLY A 34 20.83 -15.59 6.73
N SER A 35 20.92 -14.28 7.00
CA SER A 35 20.37 -13.68 8.21
C SER A 35 19.53 -12.45 7.90
N VAL A 36 18.42 -12.29 8.60
CA VAL A 36 17.63 -11.06 8.64
C VAL A 36 18.42 -9.86 9.18
N GLU A 37 19.61 -10.06 9.75
CA GLU A 37 20.51 -8.96 10.14
C GLU A 37 21.34 -8.39 8.98
N PHE A 38 21.23 -8.94 7.76
CA PHE A 38 22.04 -8.48 6.62
C PHE A 38 21.69 -7.06 6.16
N PHE A 39 20.40 -6.72 6.11
CA PHE A 39 19.92 -5.39 5.70
C PHE A 39 19.65 -4.52 6.92
N ASP A 40 19.87 -3.20 6.76
CA ASP A 40 19.56 -2.20 7.78
C ASP A 40 18.06 -1.95 7.89
N VAL A 41 17.35 -2.09 6.77
CA VAL A 41 15.91 -1.77 6.66
C VAL A 41 15.22 -2.86 5.86
N TYR A 42 14.01 -3.21 6.31
CA TYR A 42 13.08 -4.04 5.57
C TYR A 42 11.76 -3.33 5.35
N ASP A 43 11.14 -3.63 4.21
CA ASP A 43 9.77 -3.27 3.89
C ASP A 43 9.01 -4.56 3.55
N VAL A 44 7.82 -4.73 4.12
CA VAL A 44 6.88 -5.82 3.77
C VAL A 44 5.79 -5.22 2.92
N ILE A 45 5.62 -5.71 1.69
CA ILE A 45 4.44 -5.41 0.88
C ILE A 45 3.44 -6.56 1.04
N PHE A 46 2.33 -6.30 1.70
CA PHE A 46 1.26 -7.27 1.88
C PHE A 46 0.02 -6.83 1.10
N GLU A 47 -0.36 -7.62 0.10
CA GLU A 47 -1.46 -7.34 -0.84
C GLU A 47 -1.46 -5.89 -1.36
N GLY A 48 -0.28 -5.38 -1.74
CA GLY A 48 -0.08 -4.04 -2.31
C GLY A 48 0.16 -2.93 -1.27
N ILE A 49 0.05 -3.24 0.02
CA ILE A 49 0.23 -2.29 1.11
C ILE A 49 1.66 -2.38 1.63
N THR A 50 2.39 -1.27 1.65
CA THR A 50 3.76 -1.24 2.18
C THR A 50 3.74 -0.99 3.68
N TYR A 51 4.40 -1.86 4.43
CA TYR A 51 4.68 -1.75 5.84
C TYR A 51 6.18 -1.59 6.04
N GLN A 52 6.58 -0.39 6.46
CA GLN A 52 7.97 -0.08 6.70
C GLN A 52 8.42 -0.60 8.07
N SER A 53 9.66 -1.05 8.15
CA SER A 53 10.27 -1.52 9.41
C SER A 53 9.37 -2.53 10.14
N PRO A 54 8.97 -3.64 9.47
CA PRO A 54 8.19 -4.69 10.10
C PRO A 54 8.94 -5.28 11.29
N PRO A 55 8.25 -5.91 12.26
CA PRO A 55 8.94 -6.59 13.36
C PRO A 55 9.85 -7.71 12.84
N ILE A 56 11.08 -7.74 13.34
CA ILE A 56 12.10 -8.73 12.98
C ILE A 56 12.46 -9.55 14.21
N LEU A 57 12.36 -10.87 14.10
CA LEU A 57 12.77 -11.82 15.11
C LEU A 57 14.09 -12.47 14.69
N VAL A 58 15.20 -11.83 15.04
CA VAL A 58 16.56 -12.27 14.69
C VAL A 58 16.84 -13.70 15.19
N SER A 59 16.41 -14.02 16.43
CA SER A 59 16.60 -15.34 17.03
C SER A 59 15.96 -16.49 16.25
N GLU A 60 14.95 -16.18 15.43
CA GLU A 60 14.21 -17.16 14.63
C GLU A 60 14.41 -16.97 13.12
N ASN A 61 15.25 -16.00 12.74
CA ASN A 61 15.54 -15.57 11.37
C ASN A 61 14.26 -15.26 10.57
N LEU A 62 13.39 -14.44 11.15
CA LEU A 62 12.01 -14.28 10.70
C LEU A 62 11.57 -12.82 10.68
N ILE A 63 10.77 -12.45 9.67
CA ILE A 63 10.14 -11.13 9.54
C ILE A 63 8.62 -11.30 9.66
N ILE A 64 8.01 -10.56 10.59
CA ILE A 64 6.58 -10.62 10.87
C ILE A 64 5.84 -9.77 9.84
N VAL A 65 4.78 -10.34 9.24
CA VAL A 65 3.81 -9.54 8.49
C VAL A 65 2.93 -8.85 9.51
N PRO A 66 2.86 -7.50 9.53
CA PRO A 66 2.18 -6.73 10.58
C PRO A 66 0.65 -6.71 10.40
N ILE A 67 0.08 -7.86 10.03
CA ILE A 67 -1.36 -8.09 9.90
C ILE A 67 -1.67 -9.42 10.60
N ALA A 68 -2.73 -9.42 11.40
CA ALA A 68 -3.19 -10.61 12.08
C ALA A 68 -3.62 -11.67 11.05
N LYS A 69 -3.24 -12.92 11.29
CA LYS A 69 -3.40 -14.06 10.37
C LYS A 69 -4.84 -14.24 9.90
N ASP A 70 -5.80 -13.94 10.76
CA ASP A 70 -7.22 -14.09 10.52
C ASP A 70 -7.80 -13.04 9.55
N GLU A 71 -7.05 -11.97 9.28
CA GLU A 71 -7.31 -11.00 8.20
C GLU A 71 -6.59 -11.35 6.90
N VAL A 72 -5.88 -12.48 6.86
CA VAL A 72 -5.09 -12.95 5.72
C VAL A 72 -5.77 -14.15 5.10
N ALA A 73 -6.06 -14.08 3.81
CA ALA A 73 -6.48 -15.25 3.05
C ALA A 73 -5.25 -16.02 2.55
N TRP A 74 -5.41 -17.33 2.31
CA TRP A 74 -4.27 -18.24 2.20
C TRP A 74 -3.31 -17.91 1.04
N ASN A 75 -3.82 -17.34 -0.07
CA ASN A 75 -3.07 -16.95 -1.27
C ASN A 75 -2.70 -15.46 -1.32
N SER A 76 -2.81 -14.73 -0.21
CA SER A 76 -2.44 -13.32 -0.14
C SER A 76 -1.00 -13.09 -0.55
N LYS A 77 -0.77 -12.11 -1.44
CA LYS A 77 0.57 -11.74 -1.89
C LYS A 77 1.37 -11.12 -0.75
N ILE A 78 2.55 -11.66 -0.49
CA ILE A 78 3.56 -11.13 0.44
C ILE A 78 4.86 -10.95 -0.34
N GLU A 79 5.42 -9.74 -0.32
CA GLU A 79 6.76 -9.47 -0.82
C GLU A 79 7.59 -8.85 0.29
N ILE A 80 8.85 -9.25 0.41
CA ILE A 80 9.81 -8.63 1.33
C ILE A 80 10.92 -8.01 0.54
N TYR A 81 11.21 -6.76 0.88
CA TYR A 81 12.30 -5.99 0.35
C TYR A 81 13.28 -5.64 1.46
N GLY A 82 14.58 -5.70 1.18
CA GLY A 82 15.65 -5.31 2.10
C GLY A 82 16.53 -4.21 1.47
N ALA A 83 16.99 -3.27 2.28
CA ALA A 83 17.89 -2.19 1.85
C ALA A 83 19.04 -1.97 2.84
N ILE A 84 20.19 -1.54 2.32
CA ILE A 84 21.32 -1.06 3.13
C ILE A 84 21.27 0.48 3.14
N GLY A 85 21.20 1.06 4.33
CA GLY A 85 21.06 2.49 4.58
C GLY A 85 19.86 3.13 3.87
N SER A 86 20.13 4.18 3.09
CA SER A 86 19.14 4.87 2.26
C SER A 86 19.06 4.33 0.83
N GLY A 87 19.76 3.24 0.51
CA GLY A 87 19.84 2.69 -0.83
C GLY A 87 18.54 2.06 -1.33
N GLU A 88 18.59 1.58 -2.58
CA GLU A 88 17.50 0.86 -3.23
C GLU A 88 17.17 -0.41 -2.45
N SER A 89 15.87 -0.70 -2.30
CA SER A 89 15.46 -1.95 -1.70
C SER A 89 15.37 -3.04 -2.76
N GLU A 90 15.86 -4.21 -2.42
CA GLU A 90 15.84 -5.38 -3.29
C GLU A 90 14.87 -6.43 -2.76
N LYS A 91 14.11 -7.03 -3.68
CA LYS A 91 13.20 -8.12 -3.33
C LYS A 91 13.99 -9.36 -2.93
N ILE A 92 13.71 -9.86 -1.73
CA ILE A 92 14.34 -11.06 -1.18
C ILE A 92 13.35 -12.21 -0.99
N PHE A 93 12.06 -11.92 -0.99
CA PHE A 93 11.00 -12.92 -0.89
C PHE A 93 9.76 -12.48 -1.64
N SER A 94 9.06 -13.44 -2.23
CA SER A 94 7.74 -13.27 -2.87
C SER A 94 6.96 -14.57 -2.71
N ASP A 95 5.75 -14.48 -2.19
CA ASP A 95 4.78 -15.58 -2.13
C ASP A 95 3.36 -15.05 -2.37
N GLY A 96 2.45 -15.94 -2.78
CA GLY A 96 1.10 -15.58 -3.17
C GLY A 96 1.03 -14.75 -4.45
N ASP A 97 -0.19 -14.64 -4.98
CA ASP A 97 -0.50 -13.93 -6.22
C ASP A 97 -1.68 -12.98 -6.10
N ALA A 98 -2.51 -13.15 -5.05
CA ALA A 98 -3.73 -12.41 -4.88
C ALA A 98 -3.48 -11.07 -4.18
N ILE A 99 -4.05 -10.01 -4.74
CA ILE A 99 -3.95 -8.64 -4.25
C ILE A 99 -5.36 -8.10 -4.05
N ARG A 100 -5.69 -7.66 -2.84
CA ARG A 100 -6.99 -7.05 -2.53
C ARG A 100 -7.18 -5.74 -3.31
N PRO A 101 -8.43 -5.33 -3.61
CA PRO A 101 -8.68 -4.02 -4.18
C PRO A 101 -8.13 -2.90 -3.29
N PHE A 102 -7.58 -1.86 -3.91
CA PHE A 102 -7.02 -0.70 -3.23
C PHE A 102 -7.07 0.55 -4.13
N ALA A 103 -6.72 1.71 -3.57
CA ALA A 103 -6.62 3.00 -4.24
C ALA A 103 -7.92 3.38 -4.97
N GLY A 104 -9.05 3.31 -4.26
CA GLY A 104 -10.35 3.56 -4.87
C GLY A 104 -10.77 5.03 -4.93
N GLU A 105 -11.71 5.33 -5.81
CA GLU A 105 -12.49 6.57 -5.82
C GLU A 105 -13.99 6.25 -5.69
N LEU A 106 -14.75 7.19 -5.13
CA LEU A 106 -16.20 7.10 -5.09
C LEU A 106 -16.79 7.88 -6.28
N ASP A 107 -17.45 7.16 -7.19
CA ASP A 107 -18.20 7.72 -8.30
C ASP A 107 -19.68 7.88 -7.91
N VAL A 108 -20.12 9.13 -7.79
CA VAL A 108 -21.49 9.54 -7.46
C VAL A 108 -22.27 10.06 -8.66
N SER A 109 -21.79 9.81 -9.90
CA SER A 109 -22.48 10.22 -11.13
C SER A 109 -23.90 9.67 -11.24
N ASN A 110 -24.15 8.50 -10.64
CA ASN A 110 -25.50 8.01 -10.34
C ASN A 110 -25.72 8.00 -8.81
N PRO A 111 -26.38 9.02 -8.24
CA PRO A 111 -26.58 9.12 -6.79
C PRO A 111 -27.42 7.99 -6.18
N GLN A 112 -28.20 7.26 -6.99
CA GLN A 112 -29.01 6.13 -6.50
C GLN A 112 -28.19 4.84 -6.39
N GLU A 113 -27.14 4.70 -7.19
CA GLU A 113 -26.26 3.54 -7.20
C GLU A 113 -24.80 3.99 -7.37
N PRO A 114 -24.20 4.62 -6.34
CA PRO A 114 -22.81 5.03 -6.38
C PRO A 114 -21.89 3.82 -6.51
N LEU A 115 -20.74 4.04 -7.16
CA LEU A 115 -19.73 3.02 -7.40
C LEU A 115 -18.45 3.35 -6.63
N VAL A 116 -17.87 2.35 -5.99
CA VAL A 116 -16.46 2.42 -5.56
C VAL A 116 -15.62 1.80 -6.67
N ILE A 117 -14.76 2.58 -7.30
CA ILE A 117 -13.89 2.14 -8.41
C ILE A 117 -12.47 2.02 -7.89
N PHE A 118 -11.84 0.85 -7.98
CA PHE A 118 -10.50 0.61 -7.45
C PHE A 118 -9.41 0.83 -8.49
N GLY A 119 -8.37 1.58 -8.13
CA GLY A 119 -7.21 1.85 -8.99
C GLY A 119 -6.25 0.66 -9.14
N GLY A 120 -6.29 -0.32 -8.22
CA GLY A 120 -5.47 -1.53 -8.30
C GLY A 120 -6.04 -2.71 -7.52
N GLY A 121 -5.30 -3.83 -7.57
CA GLY A 121 -5.77 -5.12 -7.08
C GLY A 121 -6.85 -5.72 -7.98
N ASN A 122 -7.65 -6.64 -7.44
CA ASN A 122 -8.76 -7.26 -8.17
C ASN A 122 -9.98 -7.42 -7.28
N VAL A 123 -11.13 -6.84 -7.69
CA VAL A 123 -12.42 -6.96 -7.00
C VAL A 123 -12.97 -8.40 -6.93
N SER A 124 -12.38 -9.33 -7.69
CA SER A 124 -12.68 -10.76 -7.57
C SER A 124 -11.91 -11.44 -6.42
N ARG A 125 -11.08 -10.70 -5.67
CA ARG A 125 -10.28 -11.23 -4.55
C ARG A 125 -11.14 -11.89 -3.48
N PHE A 126 -12.28 -11.29 -3.18
CA PHE A 126 -13.24 -11.79 -2.21
C PHE A 126 -14.50 -12.23 -2.92
N SER A 127 -15.10 -13.34 -2.49
CA SER A 127 -16.36 -13.83 -3.05
C SER A 127 -17.57 -13.04 -2.57
N ASN A 128 -17.42 -12.26 -1.49
CA ASN A 128 -18.48 -11.48 -0.90
C ASN A 128 -17.94 -10.17 -0.33
N TYR A 129 -18.72 -9.11 -0.50
CA TYR A 129 -18.44 -7.79 0.01
C TYR A 129 -19.62 -7.26 0.81
N THR A 130 -19.33 -6.51 1.86
CA THR A 130 -20.31 -5.73 2.60
C THR A 130 -19.82 -4.29 2.71
N ALA A 131 -20.74 -3.36 2.91
CA ALA A 131 -20.42 -1.97 3.14
C ALA A 131 -21.10 -1.51 4.42
N SER A 132 -20.49 -0.53 5.08
CA SER A 132 -21.02 0.12 6.26
C SER A 132 -21.10 1.61 5.98
N ILE A 133 -22.29 2.19 6.10
CA ILE A 133 -22.49 3.63 6.13
C ILE A 133 -22.87 4.00 7.56
N ASN A 134 -22.09 4.87 8.20
CA ASN A 134 -22.36 5.34 9.56
C ASN A 134 -22.60 4.21 10.59
N GLY A 135 -21.89 3.09 10.42
CA GLY A 135 -21.97 1.91 11.27
C GLY A 135 -23.09 0.92 10.93
N VAL A 136 -23.93 1.21 9.93
CA VAL A 136 -24.97 0.30 9.45
C VAL A 136 -24.43 -0.56 8.31
N GLU A 137 -24.16 -1.83 8.59
CA GLU A 137 -23.67 -2.80 7.60
C GLU A 137 -24.79 -3.30 6.67
N TYR A 138 -24.51 -3.38 5.38
CA TYR A 138 -25.36 -3.97 4.36
C TYR A 138 -24.55 -4.82 3.39
N GLY A 139 -25.18 -5.86 2.86
CA GLY A 139 -24.60 -6.75 1.85
C GLY A 139 -25.30 -6.63 0.50
N GLY A 140 -25.09 -7.64 -0.34
CA GLY A 140 -25.70 -7.71 -1.67
C GLY A 140 -25.08 -6.74 -2.67
N LEU A 141 -23.84 -6.31 -2.43
CA LEU A 141 -23.11 -5.43 -3.35
C LEU A 141 -22.81 -6.16 -4.66
N ILE A 142 -22.85 -5.44 -5.78
CA ILE A 142 -22.51 -6.01 -7.09
C ILE A 142 -21.08 -5.62 -7.45
N THR A 143 -20.25 -6.62 -7.71
CA THR A 143 -18.89 -6.44 -8.20
C THR A 143 -18.88 -6.41 -9.73
N ASP A 144 -18.13 -5.50 -10.33
CA ASP A 144 -17.82 -5.46 -11.76
C ASP A 144 -16.30 -5.64 -11.95
N PRO A 145 -15.83 -6.85 -12.32
CA PRO A 145 -14.41 -7.10 -12.54
C PRO A 145 -13.80 -6.33 -13.71
N GLU A 146 -14.58 -5.98 -14.74
CA GLU A 146 -14.06 -5.26 -15.92
C GLU A 146 -13.72 -3.81 -15.57
N ARG A 147 -14.54 -3.21 -14.70
CA ARG A 147 -14.31 -1.86 -14.16
C ARG A 147 -13.52 -1.84 -12.86
N ASN A 148 -13.20 -3.01 -12.31
CA ASN A 148 -12.62 -3.19 -10.98
C ASN A 148 -13.39 -2.38 -9.93
N SER A 149 -14.71 -2.53 -9.87
CA SER A 149 -15.57 -1.68 -9.05
C SER A 149 -16.63 -2.46 -8.27
N ILE A 150 -17.23 -1.80 -7.27
CA ILE A 150 -18.35 -2.29 -6.46
C ILE A 150 -19.47 -1.27 -6.53
N SER A 151 -20.66 -1.69 -6.95
CA SER A 151 -21.89 -0.91 -6.81
C SER A 151 -22.46 -1.07 -5.41
N LEU A 152 -22.73 0.07 -4.76
CA LEU A 152 -23.35 0.09 -3.44
C LEU A 152 -24.85 -0.20 -3.49
N LEU A 153 -25.48 -0.07 -4.67
CA LEU A 153 -26.92 -0.27 -4.92
C LEU A 153 -27.84 0.52 -3.98
N ARG A 154 -27.34 1.64 -3.46
CA ARG A 154 -28.11 2.56 -2.62
C ARG A 154 -27.45 3.92 -2.59
N PRO A 155 -28.22 4.99 -2.34
CA PRO A 155 -27.65 6.29 -2.04
C PRO A 155 -26.69 6.23 -0.85
N ILE A 156 -25.69 7.10 -0.88
CA ILE A 156 -24.81 7.34 0.26
C ILE A 156 -25.35 8.56 1.00
N GLU A 157 -25.42 8.44 2.32
CA GLU A 157 -25.67 9.55 3.23
C GLU A 157 -24.35 10.15 3.70
N ASP A 158 -24.40 11.42 4.11
CA ASP A 158 -23.25 12.11 4.69
C ASP A 158 -22.71 11.35 5.93
N GLY A 159 -21.38 11.30 6.04
CA GLY A 159 -20.65 10.54 7.06
C GLY A 159 -19.69 9.48 6.50
N LYS A 160 -19.45 8.39 7.23
CA LYS A 160 -18.37 7.44 6.95
C LYS A 160 -18.84 6.22 6.14
N LEU A 161 -18.22 6.00 4.98
CA LEU A 161 -18.37 4.80 4.17
C LEU A 161 -17.14 3.90 4.32
N MET A 162 -17.39 2.63 4.64
CA MET A 162 -16.39 1.56 4.61
C MET A 162 -16.89 0.42 3.75
N VAL A 163 -16.03 -0.14 2.89
CA VAL A 163 -16.31 -1.38 2.15
C VAL A 163 -15.35 -2.45 2.65
N PHE A 164 -15.90 -3.64 2.89
CA PHE A 164 -15.19 -4.81 3.38
C PHE A 164 -15.28 -5.95 2.38
N GLY A 165 -14.16 -6.59 2.11
CA GLY A 165 -14.14 -7.95 1.58
C GLY A 165 -14.25 -8.96 2.71
N LYS A 166 -15.02 -10.03 2.51
CA LYS A 166 -15.13 -11.13 3.49
C LYS A 166 -14.11 -12.21 3.16
N THR A 167 -13.25 -12.58 4.11
CA THR A 167 -12.33 -13.71 3.97
C THR A 167 -13.08 -15.05 3.93
N GLU A 168 -12.38 -16.15 3.63
CA GLU A 168 -12.98 -17.50 3.68
C GLU A 168 -13.48 -17.87 5.09
N THR A 169 -12.89 -17.26 6.13
CA THR A 169 -13.32 -17.41 7.53
C THR A 169 -14.44 -16.44 7.93
N GLY A 170 -14.95 -15.64 6.99
CA GLY A 170 -16.02 -14.66 7.21
C GLY A 170 -15.59 -13.35 7.87
N LYS A 171 -14.28 -13.09 8.02
CA LYS A 171 -13.80 -11.85 8.63
C LYS A 171 -13.89 -10.68 7.67
N ASN A 172 -14.22 -9.51 8.22
CA ASN A 172 -14.22 -8.25 7.50
C ASN A 172 -12.80 -7.76 7.31
N VAL A 173 -12.40 -7.57 6.06
CA VAL A 173 -11.16 -6.91 5.67
C VAL A 173 -11.53 -5.63 4.94
N ILE A 174 -11.13 -4.48 5.48
CA ILE A 174 -11.38 -3.19 4.83
C ILE A 174 -10.74 -3.23 3.43
N VAL A 175 -11.44 -2.75 2.40
CA VAL A 175 -10.87 -2.58 1.05
C VAL A 175 -11.03 -1.15 0.56
N PHE A 176 -11.96 -0.40 1.14
CA PHE A 176 -12.19 1.01 0.87
C PHE A 176 -12.68 1.70 2.13
N GLU A 177 -12.26 2.94 2.32
CA GLU A 177 -12.70 3.79 3.42
C GLU A 177 -12.63 5.25 2.97
N ILE A 178 -13.73 5.97 3.18
CA ILE A 178 -13.84 7.40 2.93
C ILE A 178 -14.82 8.02 3.93
N GLU A 179 -14.52 9.22 4.39
CA GLU A 179 -15.47 10.12 5.02
C GLU A 179 -16.06 11.01 3.91
N THR A 180 -17.37 10.92 3.69
CA THR A 180 -18.05 11.83 2.74
C THR A 180 -18.08 13.27 3.25
N GLU A 181 -17.84 13.46 4.56
CA GLU A 181 -17.57 14.74 5.21
C GLU A 181 -16.30 14.61 6.08
N GLY A 182 -15.22 15.34 5.78
CA GLY A 182 -14.00 15.30 6.60
C GLY A 182 -12.71 15.38 5.80
N GLU A 183 -11.57 15.18 6.48
CA GLU A 183 -10.23 15.37 5.91
C GLU A 183 -9.79 14.23 4.98
N ASN A 184 -10.41 13.04 4.98
CA ASN A 184 -10.04 11.92 4.10
C ASN A 184 -8.53 11.65 4.03
N LYS A 185 -7.90 11.48 5.19
CA LYS A 185 -6.45 11.32 5.30
C LYS A 185 -5.94 10.17 4.39
N PRO A 186 -4.93 10.41 3.54
CA PRO A 186 -4.27 9.37 2.78
C PRO A 186 -3.58 8.35 3.70
N LEU A 187 -3.86 7.06 3.50
CA LEU A 187 -3.32 5.97 4.33
C LEU A 187 -2.60 4.91 3.51
N ASN A 188 -1.52 4.39 4.12
CA ASN A 188 -0.71 3.30 3.61
C ASN A 188 -0.25 3.50 2.16
N GLY A 189 0.66 4.46 1.98
CA GLY A 189 1.22 4.78 0.67
C GLY A 189 2.24 3.74 0.19
N TRP A 190 2.55 3.77 -1.10
CA TRP A 190 3.73 3.13 -1.69
C TRP A 190 4.24 3.95 -2.87
N VAL A 191 5.49 3.69 -3.25
CA VAL A 191 6.15 4.39 -4.36
C VAL A 191 6.11 3.53 -5.61
N GLU A 192 5.66 4.09 -6.73
CA GLU A 192 5.85 3.53 -8.07
C GLU A 192 6.75 4.44 -8.90
N PHE A 193 7.80 3.86 -9.49
CA PHE A 193 8.69 4.59 -10.39
C PHE A 193 8.36 4.27 -11.84
N HIS A 194 8.32 5.33 -12.63
CA HIS A 194 8.24 5.31 -14.07
C HIS A 194 9.49 5.98 -14.65
N ASP A 195 9.76 5.75 -15.93
CA ASP A 195 10.96 6.23 -16.62
C ASP A 195 11.24 7.72 -16.36
N VAL A 196 10.20 8.55 -16.35
CA VAL A 196 10.33 10.00 -16.17
C VAL A 196 9.56 10.53 -14.96
N ALA A 197 8.94 9.67 -14.15
CA ALA A 197 8.06 10.10 -13.07
C ALA A 197 8.18 9.24 -11.82
N THR A 198 7.96 9.88 -10.68
CA THR A 198 7.75 9.20 -9.40
C THR A 198 6.30 9.38 -9.01
N CYS A 199 5.62 8.28 -8.72
CA CYS A 199 4.24 8.26 -8.28
C CYS A 199 4.21 7.79 -6.82
N ILE A 200 3.39 8.45 -6.01
CA ILE A 200 3.02 7.94 -4.69
C ILE A 200 1.53 7.64 -4.74
N LEU A 201 1.20 6.40 -4.46
CA LEU A 201 -0.16 5.92 -4.43
C LEU A 201 -0.52 5.57 -2.99
N PHE A 202 -1.77 5.78 -2.63
CA PHE A 202 -2.32 5.46 -1.31
C PHE A 202 -3.43 4.44 -1.45
N ARG A 203 -3.62 3.60 -0.43
CA ARG A 203 -4.70 2.63 -0.44
C ARG A 203 -6.06 3.31 -0.37
N SER A 204 -6.16 4.35 0.43
CA SER A 204 -7.38 5.13 0.67
C SER A 204 -7.03 6.58 1.02
N GLY A 205 -8.06 7.43 1.03
CA GLY A 205 -7.96 8.87 1.27
C GLY A 205 -8.07 9.70 0.00
N ASP A 206 -8.03 11.01 0.17
CA ASP A 206 -8.21 11.99 -0.91
C ASP A 206 -7.17 13.11 -0.83
N LEU A 207 -6.10 12.94 -1.61
CA LEU A 207 -5.05 13.93 -1.81
C LEU A 207 -5.55 15.22 -2.47
N THR A 208 -6.69 15.22 -3.16
CA THR A 208 -7.20 16.44 -3.79
C THR A 208 -7.80 17.42 -2.78
N GLY A 209 -8.37 16.89 -1.68
CA GLY A 209 -8.98 17.67 -0.61
C GLY A 209 -8.16 17.75 0.69
N PHE A 210 -7.24 16.81 0.93
CA PHE A 210 -6.58 16.68 2.24
C PHE A 210 -5.63 17.84 2.59
N ALA A 211 -4.89 18.39 1.63
CA ALA A 211 -3.93 19.48 1.86
C ALA A 211 -3.86 20.47 0.69
N ASN A 212 -3.39 21.69 0.96
CA ASN A 212 -3.29 22.74 -0.06
C ASN A 212 -2.17 22.50 -1.07
N SER A 213 -1.09 21.84 -0.63
CA SER A 213 0.02 21.43 -1.51
C SER A 213 0.82 20.29 -0.92
N TYR A 214 1.56 19.58 -1.78
CA TYR A 214 2.44 18.48 -1.40
C TYR A 214 3.87 18.71 -1.88
N GLU A 215 4.84 18.28 -1.08
CA GLU A 215 6.26 18.33 -1.40
C GLU A 215 6.85 16.92 -1.33
N LEU A 216 7.51 16.49 -2.41
CA LEU A 216 8.33 15.30 -2.41
C LEU A 216 9.75 15.69 -2.02
N ARG A 217 10.27 15.09 -0.95
CA ARG A 217 11.68 15.19 -0.52
C ARG A 217 12.41 13.89 -0.79
N TYR A 218 13.61 13.98 -1.32
CA TYR A 218 14.42 12.82 -1.73
C TYR A 218 15.87 13.25 -1.92
N GLU A 219 16.83 12.38 -1.62
CA GLU A 219 18.27 12.61 -1.92
C GLU A 219 18.82 14.00 -1.51
N GLY A 220 18.29 14.60 -0.44
CA GLY A 220 18.69 15.94 0.03
C GLY A 220 18.13 17.12 -0.79
N THR A 221 17.21 16.87 -1.72
CA THR A 221 16.47 17.87 -2.50
C THR A 221 14.96 17.73 -2.30
N SER A 222 14.18 18.63 -2.91
CA SER A 222 12.72 18.61 -2.85
C SER A 222 12.05 19.25 -4.07
N THR A 223 10.77 18.95 -4.26
CA THR A 223 9.93 19.64 -5.26
C THR A 223 8.45 19.59 -4.89
N ARG A 224 7.75 20.67 -5.23
CA ARG A 224 6.29 20.81 -5.12
C ARG A 224 5.58 20.77 -6.46
N ASN A 225 6.30 20.50 -7.54
CA ASN A 225 5.71 20.42 -8.87
C ASN A 225 5.11 19.02 -9.08
N TYR A 226 3.87 18.85 -8.66
CA TYR A 226 3.13 17.59 -8.78
C TYR A 226 1.88 17.75 -9.65
N ARG A 227 1.35 16.60 -10.07
CA ARG A 227 0.04 16.43 -10.69
C ARG A 227 -0.77 15.47 -9.84
N GLY A 228 -1.94 15.89 -9.38
CA GLY A 228 -2.93 14.96 -8.82
C GLY A 228 -3.62 14.23 -9.98
N LEU A 229 -3.54 12.91 -10.00
CA LEU A 229 -4.11 12.08 -11.07
C LEU A 229 -5.46 11.46 -10.65
N SER A 230 -5.58 11.09 -9.37
CA SER A 230 -6.81 10.66 -8.72
C SER A 230 -6.73 11.00 -7.22
N PRO A 231 -7.82 10.87 -6.44
CA PRO A 231 -7.80 11.10 -4.99
C PRO A 231 -6.66 10.37 -4.26
N THR A 232 -6.30 9.17 -4.71
CA THR A 232 -5.27 8.35 -4.04
C THR A 232 -3.92 8.39 -4.75
N HIS A 233 -3.73 9.22 -5.78
CA HIS A 233 -2.57 9.15 -6.65
C HIS A 233 -2.00 10.53 -6.98
N ILE A 234 -0.76 10.74 -6.53
CA ILE A 234 0.05 11.92 -6.83
C ILE A 234 1.26 11.52 -7.67
N ARG A 235 1.54 12.31 -8.71
CA ARG A 235 2.64 12.08 -9.63
C ARG A 235 3.54 13.30 -9.71
N TYR A 236 4.84 13.05 -9.72
CA TYR A 236 5.86 14.05 -9.93
C TYR A 236 6.63 13.76 -11.22
N GLU A 237 6.56 14.68 -12.17
CA GLU A 237 7.18 14.56 -13.49
C GLU A 237 8.63 15.06 -13.49
N ASN A 238 9.45 14.50 -14.38
CA ASN A 238 10.88 14.80 -14.54
C ASN A 238 11.72 14.52 -13.29
N ILE A 239 11.26 13.56 -12.49
CA ILE A 239 11.98 13.02 -11.33
C ILE A 239 12.51 11.60 -11.60
N GLY A 240 12.05 10.97 -12.69
CA GLY A 240 12.33 9.57 -13.03
C GLY A 240 13.81 9.19 -13.28
N HIS A 241 14.06 7.88 -13.16
CA HIS A 241 15.35 7.13 -13.16
C HIS A 241 16.43 7.51 -12.13
N HIS A 242 16.30 8.63 -11.42
CA HIS A 242 17.38 9.12 -10.55
C HIS A 242 17.18 8.85 -9.06
N ILE A 243 15.95 8.87 -8.55
CA ILE A 243 15.72 8.54 -7.14
C ILE A 243 15.83 7.03 -6.96
N ARG A 244 16.91 6.58 -6.33
CA ARG A 244 17.05 5.17 -5.90
C ARG A 244 16.94 5.00 -4.40
N THR A 245 16.61 6.08 -3.71
CA THR A 245 16.63 6.14 -2.26
C THR A 245 15.24 6.27 -1.67
N GLU A 246 15.22 6.31 -0.35
CA GLU A 246 14.08 6.75 0.43
C GLU A 246 13.55 8.13 -0.05
N VAL A 247 12.23 8.26 -0.06
CA VAL A 247 11.48 9.49 -0.35
C VAL A 247 10.51 9.79 0.79
N GLU A 248 10.16 11.05 0.93
CA GLU A 248 9.18 11.54 1.88
C GLU A 248 8.18 12.45 1.18
N LEU A 249 6.89 12.21 1.43
CA LEU A 249 5.81 13.09 1.00
C LEU A 249 5.34 13.92 2.19
N TRP A 250 5.39 15.23 2.02
CA TRP A 250 4.98 16.20 3.03
C TRP A 250 3.74 16.96 2.56
N ALA A 251 2.74 17.07 3.42
CA ALA A 251 1.50 17.82 3.19
C ALA A 251 1.56 19.19 3.88
N TYR A 252 1.04 20.23 3.21
CA TYR A 252 1.08 21.61 3.69
C TYR A 252 -0.31 22.24 3.70
N TRP A 253 -0.60 22.98 4.78
CA TRP A 253 -1.80 23.80 4.95
C TRP A 253 -1.41 25.26 5.18
N GLN A 254 -2.38 26.18 5.09
CA GLN A 254 -2.14 27.60 5.35
C GLN A 254 -1.71 27.87 6.81
N ASP A 255 -2.24 27.09 7.75
CA ASP A 255 -2.00 27.19 9.20
C ASP A 255 -0.84 26.29 9.69
N LYS A 256 -0.31 25.42 8.82
CA LYS A 256 0.83 24.52 9.11
C LYS A 256 1.94 24.70 8.07
N PRO A 257 2.69 25.82 8.14
CA PRO A 257 3.69 26.16 7.12
C PRO A 257 4.91 25.21 7.11
N ASP A 258 5.20 24.55 8.23
CA ASP A 258 6.33 23.60 8.34
C ASP A 258 6.04 22.24 7.66
N GLY A 259 4.77 21.99 7.35
CA GLY A 259 4.30 20.75 6.75
C GLY A 259 4.22 19.57 7.73
N VAL A 260 3.49 18.53 7.33
CA VAL A 260 3.36 17.27 8.06
C VAL A 260 3.81 16.13 7.16
N LEU A 261 4.69 15.26 7.68
CA LEU A 261 5.09 14.04 6.99
C LEU A 261 3.86 13.14 6.82
N LEU A 262 3.45 12.93 5.57
CA LEU A 262 2.30 12.11 5.19
C LEU A 262 2.72 10.67 4.88
N PHE A 263 3.86 10.52 4.20
CA PHE A 263 4.35 9.22 3.77
C PHE A 263 5.88 9.23 3.70
N LYS A 264 6.47 8.07 3.98
CA LYS A 264 7.88 7.78 3.84
C LYS A 264 7.99 6.41 3.16
N GLY A 265 8.92 6.23 2.22
CA GLY A 265 8.97 5.00 1.42
C GLY A 265 10.21 4.89 0.56
N ARG A 266 10.49 3.70 0.03
CA ARG A 266 11.60 3.41 -0.89
C ARG A 266 11.10 2.84 -2.20
N TYR A 267 11.96 2.86 -3.21
CA TYR A 267 11.73 2.09 -4.42
C TYR A 267 11.89 0.59 -4.14
N ASN A 268 10.83 -0.16 -4.36
CA ASN A 268 10.80 -1.60 -4.19
C ASN A 268 11.03 -2.33 -5.52
N GLY A 269 12.22 -2.16 -6.11
CA GLY A 269 12.89 -2.99 -7.14
C GLY A 269 12.06 -3.62 -8.28
N SER A 270 10.83 -3.18 -8.51
CA SER A 270 9.91 -3.77 -9.48
C SER A 270 10.30 -3.21 -10.84
N ALA A 271 10.93 -4.05 -11.67
CA ALA A 271 11.37 -3.76 -13.03
C ALA A 271 10.63 -2.55 -13.63
N VAL A 272 11.40 -1.49 -13.93
CA VAL A 272 10.94 -0.28 -14.61
C VAL A 272 9.83 -0.65 -15.58
N LYS A 273 8.59 -0.20 -15.30
CA LYS A 273 7.44 -0.49 -16.15
C LYS A 273 7.64 0.28 -17.46
N ASN A 274 8.34 -0.32 -18.42
CA ASN A 274 8.52 0.22 -19.75
C ASN A 274 7.13 0.46 -20.38
N ASN A 275 6.84 1.73 -20.68
CA ASN A 275 5.82 2.18 -21.63
C ASN A 275 4.33 1.92 -21.35
N LYS A 276 3.87 2.04 -20.11
CA LYS A 276 2.49 2.49 -19.89
C LYS A 276 2.47 3.61 -18.85
N ARG A 277 1.97 4.77 -19.28
CA ARG A 277 1.34 5.77 -18.41
C ARG A 277 0.58 5.02 -17.30
N CYS A 278 0.65 5.48 -16.05
CA CYS A 278 -0.16 4.92 -14.97
C CYS A 278 -1.57 4.63 -15.51
N SER A 279 -2.13 3.46 -15.22
CA SER A 279 -3.44 3.02 -15.76
C SER A 279 -4.58 4.03 -15.51
N LEU A 280 -4.35 4.98 -14.59
CA LEU A 280 -5.25 6.08 -14.24
C LEU A 280 -5.18 7.30 -15.18
N ASP A 281 -4.19 7.40 -16.08
CA ASP A 281 -4.07 8.47 -17.09
C ASP A 281 -5.12 8.36 -18.23
N GLY A 282 -6.05 7.40 -18.14
CA GLY A 282 -7.01 7.05 -19.20
C GLY A 282 -8.23 7.98 -19.33
N LYS A 283 -8.45 8.93 -18.42
CA LYS A 283 -9.55 9.90 -18.52
C LYS A 283 -9.04 11.19 -19.17
N LYS A 284 -9.39 11.39 -20.44
CA LYS A 284 -9.42 12.68 -21.14
C LYS A 284 -10.88 13.07 -21.37
#